data_AF-A0A4V5US32-F1
#
_entry.id   AF-A0A4V5US32-F1
#
_cell.length_a   1.000
_cell.length_b   1.000
_cell.length_c   1.000
_cell.angle_alpha   90.00
_cell.angle_beta   90.00
_cell.angle_gamma   90.00
#
_symmetry.space_group_name_H-M   'P 1'
#
loop_
_entity.id
_entity.type
_entity.pdbx_description
1 polymer ?
#
loop_
_entity_poly.entity_id
_entity_poly.type
_entity_poly.pdbx_seq_one_letter_code
_entity_poly.pdbx_strand_id
1 'polypeptide(L)'
;TTRVKRATTVEQPLQFDMSQGLLVGQGFQQATLSDFSVTVKPTELVDKELLQALITLNQARVEKEYTPETWAIFKPVLDEAVAVLANEQATQTDVSAAVENLKKAVEQLEKMPDVANKADLEKAIQEGLTKKPSDGQEFTEETKKVLEESLAAAQKVFAQEKVTQEEIDQATKTLREAIAQLKEQPVAVDKETLKEKIAQARGRKPEKGYQFTKETEKQLQEAIQAAEAIVAKETATKEEVSAALNALETAMAQLKEVPLVNKDQLQEVVKRAQQVTPSEGHQFTASSLQDLQKALLAAKNTLKNPAANQKMIEEAVAELTSAIDGLQ
;
A
#
# COMPACT_ATOMS: atom_id res chain seq x y z
N THR A 1 107.20 15.15 -31.76
CA THR A 1 107.11 14.50 -33.09
C THR A 1 107.18 12.99 -32.85
N THR A 2 106.03 12.32 -32.69
CA THR A 2 105.44 11.37 -33.69
C THR A 2 106.25 10.05 -33.74
N ARG A 3 105.73 8.84 -33.44
CA ARG A 3 104.49 8.23 -33.94
C ARG A 3 104.07 6.98 -33.13
N VAL A 4 102.75 6.79 -33.12
CA VAL A 4 101.90 5.72 -32.58
C VAL A 4 102.09 4.36 -33.26
N LYS A 5 101.77 3.24 -32.56
CA LYS A 5 100.91 2.15 -33.09
C LYS A 5 100.15 1.42 -31.96
N ARG A 6 98.84 1.32 -32.16
CA ARG A 6 97.75 0.82 -31.31
C ARG A 6 97.16 -0.42 -32.00
N ALA A 7 96.72 -1.44 -31.25
CA ALA A 7 95.74 -2.52 -31.60
C ALA A 7 96.01 -3.72 -30.66
N THR A 8 95.09 -4.49 -30.08
CA THR A 8 93.62 -4.60 -30.16
C THR A 8 93.18 -5.56 -29.04
N THR A 9 92.03 -5.30 -28.41
CA THR A 9 91.32 -6.22 -27.50
C THR A 9 90.73 -7.41 -28.28
N VAL A 10 90.88 -8.64 -27.77
CA VAL A 10 89.90 -9.72 -27.96
C VAL A 10 89.86 -10.55 -26.67
N GLU A 11 88.86 -10.33 -25.83
CA GLU A 11 88.39 -11.36 -24.91
C GLU A 11 87.47 -12.28 -25.72
N GLN A 12 87.79 -13.57 -25.74
CA GLN A 12 86.86 -14.61 -26.17
C GLN A 12 86.80 -15.71 -25.10
N PRO A 13 85.60 -16.23 -24.81
CA PRO A 13 85.34 -17.11 -23.69
C PRO A 13 85.86 -18.52 -23.96
N LEU A 14 86.53 -19.12 -22.99
CA LEU A 14 86.77 -20.57 -22.99
C LEU A 14 85.46 -21.25 -22.58
N GLN A 15 84.78 -21.81 -23.59
CA GLN A 15 83.65 -22.72 -23.41
C GLN A 15 84.10 -24.01 -22.73
N PHE A 16 83.27 -24.46 -21.80
CA PHE A 16 83.36 -25.73 -21.11
C PHE A 16 82.89 -26.85 -22.05
N ASP A 17 83.75 -27.83 -22.32
CA ASP A 17 83.33 -29.11 -22.90
C ASP A 17 83.36 -30.19 -21.82
N MET A 18 82.17 -30.70 -21.49
CA MET A 18 81.94 -31.79 -20.55
C MET A 18 82.01 -33.13 -21.29
N SER A 19 83.20 -33.66 -21.52
CA SER A 19 83.39 -35.12 -21.63
C SER A 19 84.88 -35.47 -21.59
N GLN A 20 85.24 -36.47 -20.79
CA GLN A 20 86.59 -37.05 -20.68
C GLN A 20 87.63 -36.22 -19.91
N GLY A 21 87.52 -36.26 -18.58
CA GLY A 21 88.61 -35.85 -17.70
C GLY A 21 89.77 -36.85 -17.75
N LEU A 22 90.77 -36.59 -18.60
CA LEU A 22 92.16 -37.01 -18.34
C LEU A 22 93.12 -36.28 -19.28
N LEU A 23 94.05 -35.50 -18.72
CA LEU A 23 95.25 -35.06 -19.42
C LEU A 23 96.45 -35.24 -18.46
N VAL A 24 97.31 -36.22 -18.80
CA VAL A 24 98.55 -36.56 -18.10
C VAL A 24 99.72 -35.96 -18.88
N GLY A 25 100.68 -35.32 -18.19
CA GLY A 25 101.94 -34.89 -18.82
C GLY A 25 102.86 -33.97 -18.03
N GLN A 26 103.55 -34.53 -17.04
CA GLN A 26 104.93 -34.26 -16.56
C GLN A 26 105.40 -32.81 -16.24
N GLY A 27 105.71 -32.57 -14.95
CA GLY A 27 106.67 -31.52 -14.57
C GLY A 27 106.60 -31.00 -13.12
N PHE A 28 107.21 -31.74 -12.19
CA PHE A 28 107.81 -31.28 -10.91
C PHE A 28 106.97 -30.71 -9.73
N GLN A 29 107.21 -31.41 -8.61
CA GLN A 29 107.15 -31.04 -7.18
C GLN A 29 105.81 -31.02 -6.43
N GLN A 30 105.64 -32.12 -5.67
CA GLN A 30 104.78 -32.33 -4.51
C GLN A 30 104.61 -31.08 -3.62
N ALA A 31 103.37 -30.60 -3.55
CA ALA A 31 102.78 -30.11 -2.32
C ALA A 31 101.65 -31.09 -1.95
N THR A 32 101.87 -31.90 -0.92
CA THR A 32 100.84 -32.79 -0.37
C THR A 32 99.81 -31.94 0.37
N LEU A 33 98.68 -31.64 -0.29
CA LEU A 33 97.47 -31.24 0.42
C LEU A 33 96.80 -32.51 0.93
N SER A 34 97.30 -32.96 2.08
CA SER A 34 96.68 -33.96 2.92
C SER A 34 95.29 -33.46 3.32
N ASP A 35 94.28 -34.28 3.03
CA ASP A 35 92.95 -34.27 3.63
C ASP A 35 92.20 -32.93 3.70
N PHE A 36 91.61 -32.53 2.57
CA PHE A 36 90.32 -31.82 2.62
C PHE A 36 89.22 -32.81 2.21
N SER A 37 88.88 -33.73 3.12
CA SER A 37 87.64 -34.49 3.01
C SER A 37 86.48 -33.54 3.31
N VAL A 38 85.86 -32.97 2.29
CA VAL A 38 84.50 -32.42 2.42
C VAL A 38 83.59 -33.60 2.67
N THR A 39 83.32 -33.86 3.95
CA THR A 39 82.21 -34.71 4.33
C THR A 39 80.95 -33.94 3.97
N VAL A 40 80.44 -34.11 2.76
CA VAL A 40 79.05 -33.77 2.46
C VAL A 40 78.21 -34.71 3.32
N LYS A 41 77.75 -34.22 4.47
CA LYS A 41 76.63 -34.86 5.16
C LYS A 41 75.54 -35.05 4.10
N PRO A 42 74.97 -36.27 3.96
CA PRO A 42 73.77 -36.43 3.16
C PRO A 42 72.79 -35.35 3.59
N THR A 43 72.40 -34.48 2.66
CA THR A 43 71.32 -33.54 2.88
C THR A 43 70.11 -34.38 3.25
N GLU A 44 69.66 -34.29 4.50
CA GLU A 44 68.38 -34.88 4.90
C GLU A 44 67.33 -34.31 3.94
N LEU A 45 66.66 -35.21 3.23
CA LEU A 45 65.58 -34.82 2.32
C LEU A 45 64.49 -34.18 3.17
N VAL A 46 64.26 -32.89 2.96
CA VAL A 46 63.19 -32.15 3.63
C VAL A 46 61.86 -32.60 3.05
N ASP A 47 60.97 -33.09 3.92
CA ASP A 47 59.64 -33.54 3.53
C ASP A 47 58.69 -32.34 3.38
N LYS A 48 58.22 -32.13 2.15
CA LYS A 48 57.32 -31.04 1.75
C LYS A 48 55.93 -31.51 1.36
N GLU A 49 55.62 -32.81 1.48
CA GLU A 49 54.40 -33.41 0.94
C GLU A 49 53.14 -32.78 1.55
N LEU A 50 53.12 -32.60 2.87
CA LEU A 50 52.00 -31.98 3.58
C LEU A 50 51.80 -30.49 3.21
N LEU A 51 52.91 -29.74 3.06
CA LEU A 51 52.86 -28.33 2.66
C LEU A 51 52.30 -28.21 1.24
N GLN A 52 52.77 -29.06 0.33
CA GLN A 52 52.28 -29.12 -1.05
C GLN A 52 50.78 -29.43 -1.10
N ALA A 53 50.32 -30.43 -0.37
CA ALA A 53 48.90 -30.80 -0.32
C ALA A 53 48.01 -29.66 0.21
N LEU A 54 48.45 -28.98 1.28
CA LEU A 54 47.71 -27.84 1.84
C LEU A 54 47.66 -26.65 0.86
N ILE A 55 48.75 -26.36 0.16
CA ILE A 55 48.77 -25.30 -0.85
C ILE A 55 47.80 -25.63 -1.98
N THR A 56 47.85 -26.85 -2.53
CA THR A 56 46.95 -27.26 -3.62
C THR A 56 45.48 -27.15 -3.21
N LEU A 57 45.13 -27.59 -2.00
CA LEU A 57 43.76 -27.48 -1.48
C LEU A 57 43.30 -26.02 -1.37
N ASN A 58 44.18 -25.14 -0.90
CA ASN A 58 43.83 -23.76 -0.56
C ASN A 58 43.94 -22.78 -1.74
N GLN A 59 44.74 -23.09 -2.76
CA GLN A 59 44.79 -22.36 -4.02
C GLN A 59 43.49 -22.46 -4.84
N ALA A 60 42.69 -23.50 -4.62
CA ALA A 60 41.40 -23.68 -5.29
C ALA A 60 40.28 -22.79 -4.69
N ARG A 61 40.52 -22.11 -3.56
CA ARG A 61 39.52 -21.26 -2.92
C ARG A 61 39.30 -19.98 -3.74
N VAL A 62 38.05 -19.54 -3.80
CA VAL A 62 37.65 -18.33 -4.54
C VAL A 62 37.51 -17.16 -3.58
N GLU A 63 38.28 -16.09 -3.77
CA GLU A 63 38.30 -14.89 -2.93
C GLU A 63 36.91 -14.34 -2.60
N LYS A 64 36.03 -14.29 -3.61
CA LYS A 64 34.67 -13.77 -3.47
C LYS A 64 33.76 -14.57 -2.54
N GLU A 65 34.16 -15.79 -2.14
CA GLU A 65 33.40 -16.62 -1.20
C GLU A 65 33.76 -16.35 0.26
N TYR A 66 34.72 -15.46 0.55
CA TYR A 66 35.21 -15.16 1.88
C TYR A 66 35.12 -13.66 2.20
N THR A 67 35.11 -13.32 3.49
CA THR A 67 35.12 -11.93 3.92
C THR A 67 36.45 -11.26 3.52
N PRO A 68 36.44 -9.99 3.04
CA PRO A 68 37.67 -9.29 2.67
C PRO A 68 38.71 -9.26 3.80
N GLU A 69 38.25 -9.16 5.05
CA GLU A 69 39.08 -9.09 6.24
C GLU A 69 39.86 -10.39 6.47
N THR A 70 39.19 -11.55 6.41
CA THR A 70 39.85 -12.84 6.65
C THR A 70 40.65 -13.30 5.43
N TRP A 71 40.20 -12.96 4.23
CA TRP A 71 40.94 -13.22 3.00
C TRP A 71 42.27 -12.45 2.93
N ALA A 72 42.29 -11.19 3.38
CA ALA A 72 43.50 -10.37 3.45
C ALA A 72 44.57 -10.94 4.41
N ILE A 73 44.16 -11.74 5.41
CA ILE A 73 45.08 -12.46 6.31
C ILE A 73 45.53 -13.77 5.66
N PHE A 74 44.62 -14.50 5.04
CA PHE A 74 44.90 -15.81 4.45
C PHE A 74 45.78 -15.77 3.21
N LYS A 75 45.55 -14.81 2.30
CA LYS A 75 46.24 -14.75 1.00
C LYS A 75 47.76 -14.57 1.12
N PRO A 76 48.30 -13.66 1.97
CA PRO A 76 49.75 -13.54 2.19
C PRO A 76 50.37 -14.82 2.75
N VAL A 77 49.68 -15.49 3.69
CA VAL A 77 50.19 -16.74 4.30
C VAL A 77 50.25 -17.87 3.27
N LEU A 78 49.28 -17.94 2.35
CA LEU A 78 49.33 -18.87 1.23
C LEU A 78 50.51 -18.58 0.28
N ASP A 79 50.77 -17.30 -0.02
CA ASP A 79 51.90 -16.89 -0.87
C ASP A 79 53.26 -17.21 -0.20
N GLU A 80 53.39 -17.00 1.12
CA GLU A 80 54.57 -17.39 1.91
C GLU A 80 54.78 -18.91 1.91
N ALA A 81 53.71 -19.68 2.09
CA ALA A 81 53.75 -21.14 2.01
C ALA A 81 54.25 -21.63 0.64
N VAL A 82 53.80 -21.00 -0.45
CA VAL A 82 54.28 -21.26 -1.82
C VAL A 82 55.77 -20.94 -1.97
N ALA A 83 56.24 -19.84 -1.39
CA ALA A 83 57.65 -19.46 -1.41
C ALA A 83 58.53 -20.47 -0.65
N VAL A 84 58.09 -20.95 0.52
CA VAL A 84 58.78 -22.00 1.29
C VAL A 84 58.81 -23.33 0.52
N LEU A 85 57.71 -23.69 -0.16
CA LEU A 85 57.66 -24.88 -1.00
C LEU A 85 58.71 -24.81 -2.12
N ALA A 86 58.82 -23.67 -2.81
CA ALA A 86 59.74 -23.45 -3.93
C ALA A 86 61.22 -23.29 -3.52
N ASN A 87 61.51 -22.98 -2.25
CA ASN A 87 62.88 -22.77 -1.78
C ASN A 87 63.63 -24.11 -1.58
N GLU A 88 64.63 -24.38 -2.42
CA GLU A 88 65.48 -25.58 -2.35
C GLU A 88 66.32 -25.67 -1.07
N GLN A 89 66.56 -24.55 -0.40
CA GLN A 89 67.32 -24.47 0.86
C GLN A 89 66.42 -24.42 2.11
N ALA A 90 65.09 -24.54 1.95
CA ALA A 90 64.17 -24.55 3.08
C ALA A 90 64.48 -25.73 4.01
N THR A 91 64.53 -25.48 5.32
CA THR A 91 64.74 -26.51 6.35
C THR A 91 63.42 -27.16 6.75
N GLN A 92 63.48 -28.31 7.43
CA GLN A 92 62.27 -28.95 7.97
C GLN A 92 61.52 -28.04 8.96
N THR A 93 62.23 -27.17 9.68
CA THR A 93 61.64 -26.17 10.57
C THR A 93 60.84 -25.14 9.78
N ASP A 94 61.36 -24.65 8.65
CA ASP A 94 60.68 -23.68 7.80
C ASP A 94 59.39 -24.27 7.20
N VAL A 95 59.46 -25.52 6.72
CA VAL A 95 58.31 -26.24 6.17
C VAL A 95 57.25 -26.47 7.26
N SER A 96 57.66 -26.88 8.45
CA SER A 96 56.75 -27.11 9.58
C SER A 96 56.06 -25.82 10.02
N ALA A 97 56.79 -24.70 10.07
CA ALA A 97 56.25 -23.39 10.38
C ALA A 97 55.25 -22.91 9.31
N ALA A 98 55.56 -23.10 8.02
CA ALA A 98 54.65 -22.76 6.92
C ALA A 98 53.35 -23.57 6.97
N VAL A 99 53.43 -24.86 7.29
CA VAL A 99 52.26 -25.73 7.50
C VAL A 99 51.39 -25.21 8.65
N GLU A 100 51.99 -24.90 9.80
CA GLU A 100 51.25 -24.42 10.97
C GLU A 100 50.58 -23.07 10.70
N ASN A 101 51.30 -22.13 10.08
CA ASN A 101 50.78 -20.82 9.74
C ASN A 101 49.64 -20.91 8.73
N LEU A 102 49.78 -21.73 7.68
CA LEU A 102 48.73 -21.92 6.68
C LEU A 102 47.48 -22.56 7.30
N LYS A 103 47.62 -23.54 8.20
CA LYS A 103 46.47 -24.11 8.93
C LYS A 103 45.74 -23.06 9.77
N LYS A 104 46.47 -22.26 10.56
CA LYS A 104 45.87 -21.18 11.36
C LYS A 104 45.15 -20.15 10.51
N ALA A 105 45.72 -19.77 9.37
CA ALA A 105 45.10 -18.83 8.46
C ALA A 105 43.81 -19.39 7.81
N VAL A 106 43.82 -20.69 7.47
CA VAL A 106 42.62 -21.39 6.96
C VAL A 106 41.53 -21.50 8.02
N GLU A 107 41.88 -21.74 9.28
CA GLU A 107 40.93 -21.76 10.40
C GLU A 107 40.29 -20.40 10.67
N GLN A 108 40.96 -19.31 10.29
CA GLN A 108 40.44 -17.94 10.41
C GLN A 108 39.61 -17.48 9.21
N LEU A 109 39.56 -18.26 8.11
CA LEU A 109 38.74 -17.91 6.96
C LEU A 109 37.26 -17.92 7.32
N GLU A 110 36.61 -16.78 7.16
CA GLU A 110 35.16 -16.66 7.28
C GLU A 110 34.55 -16.58 5.89
N LYS A 111 33.56 -17.43 5.61
CA LYS A 111 32.80 -17.33 4.37
C LYS A 111 32.06 -16.00 4.32
N MET A 112 32.01 -15.40 3.14
CA MET A 112 31.11 -14.28 2.88
C MET A 112 29.68 -14.80 3.08
N PRO A 113 28.83 -14.10 3.85
CA PRO A 113 27.42 -14.46 3.91
C PRO A 113 26.84 -14.43 2.50
N ASP A 114 25.97 -15.39 2.17
CA ASP A 114 25.22 -15.35 0.91
C ASP A 114 24.59 -13.97 0.74
N VAL A 115 24.64 -13.40 -0.46
CA VAL A 115 24.00 -12.12 -0.75
C VAL A 115 22.50 -12.30 -0.54
N ALA A 116 22.04 -11.93 0.65
CA ALA A 116 20.69 -12.21 1.09
C ALA A 116 19.70 -11.50 0.16
N ASN A 117 18.77 -12.25 -0.43
CA ASN A 117 17.88 -11.73 -1.46
C ASN A 117 16.78 -10.89 -0.80
N LYS A 118 16.82 -9.58 -1.02
CA LYS A 118 15.87 -8.62 -0.43
C LYS A 118 14.67 -8.30 -1.32
N ALA A 119 14.55 -8.89 -2.52
CA ALA A 119 13.53 -8.50 -3.49
C ALA A 119 12.09 -8.67 -2.96
N ASP A 120 11.83 -9.77 -2.24
CA ASP A 120 10.52 -10.03 -1.64
C ASP A 120 10.17 -9.04 -0.52
N LEU A 121 11.17 -8.70 0.30
CA LEU A 121 11.04 -7.71 1.37
C LEU A 121 10.79 -6.32 0.79
N GLU A 122 11.53 -5.93 -0.25
CA GLU A 122 11.34 -4.66 -0.97
C GLU A 122 9.91 -4.55 -1.51
N LYS A 123 9.43 -5.61 -2.16
CA LYS A 123 8.07 -5.65 -2.70
C LYS A 123 7.01 -5.53 -1.59
N ALA A 124 7.20 -6.21 -0.46
CA ALA A 124 6.30 -6.12 0.68
C ALA A 124 6.28 -4.69 1.28
N ILE A 125 7.45 -4.04 1.38
CA ILE A 125 7.55 -2.63 1.82
C ILE A 125 6.76 -1.72 0.87
N GLN A 126 6.96 -1.86 -0.44
CA GLN A 126 6.23 -1.05 -1.42
C GLN A 126 4.72 -1.29 -1.35
N GLU A 127 4.27 -2.53 -1.18
CA GLU A 127 2.87 -2.85 -0.99
C GLU A 127 2.30 -2.15 0.25
N GLY A 128 2.96 -2.28 1.40
CA GLY A 128 2.51 -1.64 2.65
C GLY A 128 2.46 -0.11 2.56
N LEU A 129 3.44 0.52 1.89
CA LEU A 129 3.49 1.98 1.69
C LEU A 129 2.41 2.50 0.72
N THR A 130 1.97 1.65 -0.21
CA THR A 130 0.97 2.03 -1.22
C THR A 130 -0.46 1.68 -0.80
N LYS A 131 -0.65 0.91 0.28
CA LYS A 131 -1.98 0.63 0.83
C LYS A 131 -2.64 1.92 1.31
N LYS A 132 -3.88 2.09 0.86
CA LYS A 132 -4.77 3.18 1.24
C LYS A 132 -6.13 2.58 1.58
N PRO A 133 -6.84 3.16 2.55
CA PRO A 133 -8.21 2.73 2.86
C PRO A 133 -9.14 3.04 1.69
N SER A 134 -10.29 2.35 1.65
CA SER A 134 -11.36 2.65 0.71
C SER A 134 -11.90 4.06 0.88
N ASP A 135 -12.59 4.58 -0.14
CA ASP A 135 -13.20 5.91 -0.06
C ASP A 135 -14.23 6.00 1.09
N GLY A 136 -14.14 7.08 1.89
CA GLY A 136 -14.95 7.24 3.12
C GLY A 136 -14.58 6.29 4.27
N GLN A 137 -13.48 5.54 4.17
CA GLN A 137 -12.94 4.71 5.24
C GLN A 137 -11.58 5.24 5.73
N GLU A 138 -11.21 4.82 6.93
CA GLU A 138 -9.85 4.91 7.46
C GLU A 138 -9.43 3.55 8.00
N PHE A 139 -8.13 3.29 8.09
CA PHE A 139 -7.65 2.12 8.81
C PHE A 139 -7.90 2.30 10.31
N THR A 140 -8.34 1.24 10.99
CA THR A 140 -8.47 1.27 12.45
C THR A 140 -7.13 1.62 13.08
N GLU A 141 -7.15 2.38 14.17
CA GLU A 141 -5.93 2.86 14.84
C GLU A 141 -5.02 1.69 15.24
N GLU A 142 -5.62 0.59 15.72
CA GLU A 142 -4.91 -0.64 16.09
C GLU A 142 -4.16 -1.24 14.90
N THR A 143 -4.86 -1.53 13.78
CA THR A 143 -4.23 -2.19 12.63
C THR A 143 -3.28 -1.27 11.88
N LYS A 144 -3.56 0.04 11.87
CA LYS A 144 -2.69 1.06 11.28
C LYS A 144 -1.35 1.11 12.02
N LYS A 145 -1.38 1.13 13.34
CA LYS A 145 -0.17 1.12 14.17
C LYS A 145 0.67 -0.14 13.94
N VAL A 146 0.03 -1.31 13.87
CA VAL A 146 0.71 -2.58 13.58
C VAL A 146 1.40 -2.55 12.21
N LEU A 147 0.76 -1.98 11.19
CA LEU A 147 1.38 -1.80 9.87
C LEU A 147 2.59 -0.84 9.93
N GLU A 148 2.45 0.31 10.59
CA GLU A 148 3.52 1.30 10.72
C GLU A 148 4.76 0.73 11.43
N GLU A 149 4.56 0.02 12.54
CA GLU A 149 5.63 -0.66 13.29
C GLU A 149 6.31 -1.75 12.45
N SER A 150 5.51 -2.56 11.71
CA SER A 150 6.03 -3.62 10.84
C SER A 150 6.80 -3.06 9.64
N LEU A 151 6.35 -1.95 9.05
CA LEU A 151 7.05 -1.24 7.98
C LEU A 151 8.40 -0.70 8.47
N ALA A 152 8.44 -0.10 9.65
CA ALA A 152 9.67 0.41 10.24
C ALA A 152 10.67 -0.72 10.51
N ALA A 153 10.21 -1.86 11.04
CA ALA A 153 11.05 -3.03 11.26
C ALA A 153 11.59 -3.60 9.93
N ALA A 154 10.73 -3.77 8.92
CA ALA A 154 11.11 -4.26 7.60
C ALA A 154 12.13 -3.34 6.92
N GLN A 155 11.94 -2.02 6.97
CA GLN A 155 12.88 -1.04 6.41
C GLN A 155 14.24 -1.10 7.12
N LYS A 156 14.28 -1.32 8.43
CA LYS A 156 15.53 -1.48 9.19
C LYS A 156 16.32 -2.71 8.70
N VAL A 157 15.64 -3.85 8.54
CA VAL A 157 16.24 -5.09 8.00
C VAL A 157 16.71 -4.88 6.56
N PHE A 158 15.92 -4.17 5.76
CA PHE A 158 16.28 -3.84 4.37
C PHE A 158 17.55 -2.96 4.28
N ALA A 159 17.74 -2.02 5.22
CA ALA A 159 18.89 -1.12 5.24
C ALA A 159 20.18 -1.72 5.82
N GLN A 160 20.13 -2.88 6.48
CA GLN A 160 21.32 -3.52 7.06
C GLN A 160 22.28 -4.04 5.98
N GLU A 161 23.58 -3.73 6.13
CA GLU A 161 24.65 -4.23 5.23
C GLU A 161 24.88 -5.73 5.37
N LYS A 162 24.84 -6.25 6.60
CA LYS A 162 24.94 -7.67 6.93
C LYS A 162 23.63 -8.13 7.54
N VAL A 163 22.91 -8.98 6.83
CA VAL A 163 21.62 -9.56 7.24
C VAL A 163 21.53 -10.99 6.72
N THR A 164 20.91 -11.87 7.48
CA THR A 164 20.69 -13.27 7.07
C THR A 164 19.40 -13.42 6.27
N GLN A 165 19.30 -14.48 5.45
CA GLN A 165 18.06 -14.76 4.73
C GLN A 165 16.88 -15.02 5.68
N GLU A 166 17.13 -15.68 6.82
CA GLU A 166 16.10 -15.91 7.85
C GLU A 166 15.53 -14.60 8.41
N GLU A 167 16.37 -13.61 8.69
CA GLU A 167 15.92 -12.29 9.16
C GLU A 167 15.08 -11.56 8.10
N ILE A 168 15.47 -11.67 6.82
CA ILE A 168 14.69 -11.12 5.69
C ILE A 168 13.34 -11.82 5.59
N ASP A 169 13.32 -13.15 5.63
CA ASP A 169 12.10 -13.95 5.46
C ASP A 169 11.14 -13.68 6.62
N GLN A 170 11.64 -13.58 7.84
CA GLN A 170 10.84 -13.24 9.02
C GLN A 170 10.29 -11.81 8.93
N ALA A 171 11.10 -10.83 8.52
CA ALA A 171 10.63 -9.45 8.34
C ALA A 171 9.56 -9.35 7.24
N THR A 172 9.75 -10.08 6.14
CA THR A 172 8.81 -10.14 5.02
C THR A 172 7.49 -10.76 5.46
N LYS A 173 7.55 -11.86 6.21
CA LYS A 173 6.36 -12.54 6.75
C LYS A 173 5.59 -11.62 7.69
N THR A 174 6.25 -11.02 8.68
CA THR A 174 5.62 -10.10 9.64
C THR A 174 4.93 -8.94 8.93
N LEU A 175 5.59 -8.31 7.95
CA LEU A 175 5.00 -7.21 7.20
C LEU A 175 3.79 -7.65 6.36
N ARG A 176 3.86 -8.81 5.68
CA ARG A 176 2.72 -9.34 4.92
C ARG A 176 1.54 -9.67 5.82
N GLU A 177 1.79 -10.21 7.01
CA GLU A 177 0.74 -10.46 8.01
C GLU A 177 0.10 -9.15 8.48
N ALA A 178 0.88 -8.10 8.74
CA ALA A 178 0.35 -6.79 9.10
C ALA A 178 -0.51 -6.16 7.99
N ILE A 179 -0.06 -6.26 6.73
CA ILE A 179 -0.84 -5.82 5.56
C ILE A 179 -2.16 -6.60 5.46
N ALA A 180 -2.13 -7.92 5.65
CA ALA A 180 -3.31 -8.78 5.57
C ALA A 180 -4.31 -8.56 6.72
N GLN A 181 -3.83 -8.08 7.88
CA GLN A 181 -4.65 -7.81 9.06
C GLN A 181 -5.24 -6.39 9.08
N LEU A 182 -4.96 -5.55 8.08
CA LEU A 182 -5.54 -4.22 7.98
C LEU A 182 -7.07 -4.30 8.01
N LYS A 183 -7.65 -3.54 8.93
CA LYS A 183 -9.10 -3.36 9.04
C LYS A 183 -9.44 -1.92 8.74
N GLU A 184 -10.52 -1.75 8.00
CA GLU A 184 -11.10 -0.45 7.68
C GLU A 184 -12.29 -0.18 8.59
N GLN A 185 -12.49 1.08 8.91
CA GLN A 185 -13.66 1.59 9.61
C GLN A 185 -14.15 2.86 8.92
N PRO A 186 -15.44 3.19 9.01
CA PRO A 186 -15.94 4.46 8.51
C PRO A 186 -15.28 5.63 9.21
N VAL A 187 -14.92 6.64 8.42
CA VAL A 187 -14.51 7.94 8.97
C VAL A 187 -15.71 8.52 9.71
N ALA A 188 -15.54 8.82 11.00
CA ALA A 188 -16.60 9.45 11.78
C ALA A 188 -16.89 10.85 11.23
N VAL A 189 -17.99 10.99 10.51
CA VAL A 189 -18.53 12.28 10.08
C VAL A 189 -19.58 12.73 11.09
N ASP A 190 -19.45 13.96 11.58
CA ASP A 190 -20.45 14.57 12.45
C ASP A 190 -21.77 14.77 11.68
N LYS A 191 -22.83 14.18 12.22
CA LYS A 191 -24.19 14.18 11.65
C LYS A 191 -25.20 14.88 12.55
N GLU A 192 -24.77 15.47 13.68
CA GLU A 192 -25.68 16.08 14.64
C GLU A 192 -26.46 17.25 14.01
N THR A 193 -25.79 18.15 13.31
CA THR A 193 -26.45 19.25 12.58
C THR A 193 -27.50 18.75 11.57
N LEU A 194 -27.23 17.64 10.89
CA LEU A 194 -28.18 17.04 9.94
C LEU A 194 -29.40 16.46 10.67
N LYS A 195 -29.20 15.76 11.79
CA LYS A 195 -30.29 15.24 12.63
C LYS A 195 -31.17 16.36 13.19
N GLU A 196 -30.55 17.44 13.67
CA GLU A 196 -31.27 18.63 14.15
C GLU A 196 -32.12 19.24 13.04
N LYS A 197 -31.55 19.37 11.83
CA LYS A 197 -32.28 19.92 10.68
C LYS A 197 -33.43 19.03 10.25
N ILE A 198 -33.26 17.71 10.27
CA ILE A 198 -34.34 16.74 10.03
C ILE A 198 -35.48 16.94 11.04
N ALA A 199 -35.15 17.12 12.33
CA ALA A 199 -36.14 17.36 13.37
C ALA A 199 -36.89 18.70 13.14
N GLN A 200 -36.17 19.76 12.75
CA GLN A 200 -36.79 21.05 12.39
C GLN A 200 -37.73 20.93 11.18
N ALA A 201 -37.31 20.19 10.15
CA ALA A 201 -38.10 19.95 8.95
C ALA A 201 -39.39 19.16 9.27
N ARG A 202 -39.30 18.10 10.08
CA ARG A 202 -40.46 17.33 10.55
C ARG A 202 -41.39 18.15 11.47
N GLY A 203 -40.84 19.12 12.18
CA GLY A 203 -41.58 20.00 13.09
C GLY A 203 -42.29 21.16 12.40
N ARG A 204 -42.02 21.43 11.11
CA ARG A 204 -42.69 22.50 10.36
C ARG A 204 -44.20 22.26 10.30
N LYS A 205 -44.95 23.27 10.73
CA LYS A 205 -46.41 23.30 10.64
C LYS A 205 -46.83 24.56 9.88
N PRO A 206 -47.91 24.48 9.10
CA PRO A 206 -48.47 25.65 8.44
C PRO A 206 -49.07 26.60 9.48
N GLU A 207 -49.31 27.85 9.08
CA GLU A 207 -50.06 28.79 9.92
C GLU A 207 -51.48 28.29 10.21
N LYS A 208 -52.08 28.79 11.30
CA LYS A 208 -53.44 28.39 11.69
C LYS A 208 -54.43 28.75 10.58
N GLY A 209 -55.16 27.75 10.07
CA GLY A 209 -56.10 27.95 8.96
C GLY A 209 -55.46 27.86 7.58
N TYR A 210 -54.20 27.41 7.49
CA TYR A 210 -53.49 27.10 6.26
C TYR A 210 -53.06 25.63 6.24
N GLN A 211 -52.71 25.16 5.05
CA GLN A 211 -52.06 23.87 4.82
C GLN A 211 -50.92 24.04 3.83
N PHE A 212 -49.91 23.18 3.88
CA PHE A 212 -48.89 23.16 2.85
C PHE A 212 -49.47 22.68 1.51
N THR A 213 -48.91 23.15 0.41
CA THR A 213 -49.24 22.58 -0.90
C THR A 213 -48.71 21.16 -0.99
N LYS A 214 -49.48 20.25 -1.60
CA LYS A 214 -49.09 18.83 -1.78
C LYS A 214 -47.73 18.68 -2.44
N GLU A 215 -47.41 19.55 -3.40
CA GLU A 215 -46.15 19.52 -4.13
C GLU A 215 -44.96 19.83 -3.21
N THR A 216 -45.02 20.97 -2.49
CA THR A 216 -43.91 21.39 -1.63
C THR A 216 -43.79 20.52 -0.38
N GLU A 217 -44.90 19.99 0.13
CA GLU A 217 -44.92 19.02 1.23
C GLU A 217 -44.24 17.70 0.81
N LYS A 218 -44.56 17.19 -0.39
CA LYS A 218 -43.91 16.00 -0.94
C LYS A 218 -42.40 16.22 -1.12
N GLN A 219 -41.99 17.36 -1.68
CA GLN A 219 -40.57 17.70 -1.85
C GLN A 219 -39.82 17.74 -0.51
N LEU A 220 -40.43 18.31 0.54
CA LEU A 220 -39.88 18.28 1.89
C LEU A 220 -39.74 16.86 2.42
N GLN A 221 -40.77 16.02 2.24
CA GLN A 221 -40.77 14.64 2.71
C GLN A 221 -39.68 13.81 2.02
N GLU A 222 -39.49 13.97 0.71
CA GLU A 222 -38.41 13.33 -0.05
C GLU A 222 -37.03 13.80 0.43
N ALA A 223 -36.84 15.09 0.68
CA ALA A 223 -35.59 15.63 1.23
C ALA A 223 -35.28 15.09 2.64
N ILE A 224 -36.30 14.96 3.50
CA ILE A 224 -36.17 14.34 4.83
C ILE A 224 -35.73 12.88 4.71
N GLN A 225 -36.36 12.09 3.83
CA GLN A 225 -36.01 10.69 3.63
C GLN A 225 -34.57 10.52 3.12
N ALA A 226 -34.15 11.37 2.18
CA ALA A 226 -32.77 11.38 1.68
C ALA A 226 -31.77 11.71 2.80
N ALA A 227 -32.07 12.71 3.63
CA ALA A 227 -31.25 13.09 4.78
C ALA A 227 -31.14 11.95 5.82
N GLU A 228 -32.24 11.25 6.10
CA GLU A 228 -32.26 10.10 7.01
C GLU A 228 -31.43 8.93 6.50
N ALA A 229 -31.45 8.68 5.19
CA ALA A 229 -30.59 7.66 4.57
C ALA A 229 -29.10 7.99 4.77
N ILE A 230 -28.70 9.26 4.64
CA ILE A 230 -27.31 9.68 4.94
C ILE A 230 -26.97 9.55 6.42
N VAL A 231 -27.93 9.84 7.33
CA VAL A 231 -27.71 9.62 8.76
C VAL A 231 -27.47 8.14 9.08
N ALA A 232 -28.25 7.24 8.48
CA ALA A 232 -28.13 5.78 8.67
C ALA A 232 -26.89 5.17 7.98
N LYS A 233 -26.35 5.80 6.93
CA LYS A 233 -25.18 5.31 6.20
C LYS A 233 -23.90 5.44 7.03
N GLU A 234 -23.35 4.32 7.51
CA GLU A 234 -22.12 4.31 8.32
C GLU A 234 -20.94 5.00 7.61
N THR A 235 -20.85 4.81 6.29
CA THR A 235 -19.76 5.33 5.44
C THR A 235 -20.08 6.69 4.78
N ALA A 236 -21.00 7.46 5.36
CA ALA A 236 -21.37 8.76 4.81
C ALA A 236 -20.17 9.72 4.77
N THR A 237 -20.02 10.45 3.66
CA THR A 237 -18.95 11.46 3.51
C THR A 237 -19.40 12.85 3.99
N LYS A 238 -18.44 13.75 4.19
CA LYS A 238 -18.72 15.16 4.53
C LYS A 238 -19.53 15.86 3.44
N GLU A 239 -19.21 15.54 2.19
CA GLU A 239 -19.88 16.05 0.99
C GLU A 239 -21.33 15.57 0.93
N GLU A 240 -21.60 14.29 1.24
CA GLU A 240 -22.96 13.75 1.31
C GLU A 240 -23.78 14.41 2.41
N VAL A 241 -23.20 14.60 3.61
CA VAL A 241 -23.85 15.29 4.72
C VAL A 241 -24.15 16.75 4.36
N SER A 242 -23.20 17.46 3.77
CA SER A 242 -23.38 18.85 3.32
C SER A 242 -24.45 18.98 2.22
N ALA A 243 -24.46 18.06 1.25
CA ALA A 243 -25.46 18.02 0.20
C ALA A 243 -26.87 17.76 0.76
N ALA A 244 -27.00 16.84 1.73
CA ALA A 244 -28.27 16.56 2.40
C ALA A 244 -28.78 17.77 3.20
N LEU A 245 -27.89 18.48 3.91
CA LEU A 245 -28.23 19.72 4.60
C LEU A 245 -28.78 20.78 3.63
N ASN A 246 -28.07 21.04 2.54
CA ASN A 246 -28.47 22.04 1.53
C ASN A 246 -29.80 21.67 0.86
N ALA A 247 -30.01 20.39 0.55
CA ALA A 247 -31.27 19.90 -0.03
C ALA A 247 -32.44 20.10 0.93
N LEU A 248 -32.24 19.77 2.21
CA LEU A 248 -33.26 19.95 3.24
C LEU A 248 -33.59 21.42 3.49
N GLU A 249 -32.58 22.30 3.50
CA GLU A 249 -32.76 23.75 3.60
C GLU A 249 -33.54 24.32 2.41
N THR A 250 -33.21 23.88 1.21
CA THR A 250 -33.90 24.29 -0.02
C THR A 250 -35.36 23.86 0.02
N ALA A 251 -35.65 22.61 0.38
CA ALA A 251 -37.01 22.10 0.48
C ALA A 251 -37.84 22.85 1.54
N MET A 252 -37.24 23.14 2.69
CA MET A 252 -37.89 23.96 3.73
C MET A 252 -38.18 25.38 3.26
N ALA A 253 -37.26 26.01 2.50
CA ALA A 253 -37.46 27.36 1.96
C ALA A 253 -38.50 27.42 0.84
N GLN A 254 -38.72 26.30 0.14
CA GLN A 254 -39.70 26.18 -0.94
C GLN A 254 -41.12 25.84 -0.45
N LEU A 255 -41.32 25.59 0.85
CA LEU A 255 -42.64 25.34 1.42
C LEU A 255 -43.60 26.49 1.10
N LYS A 256 -44.75 26.14 0.51
CA LYS A 256 -45.82 27.08 0.21
C LYS A 256 -47.06 26.69 0.98
N GLU A 257 -47.73 27.70 1.50
CA GLU A 257 -48.98 27.56 2.23
C GLU A 257 -50.15 28.04 1.37
N VAL A 258 -51.28 27.33 1.49
CA VAL A 258 -52.55 27.72 0.90
C VAL A 258 -53.62 27.70 1.98
N PRO A 259 -54.65 28.57 1.90
CA PRO A 259 -55.74 28.56 2.87
C PRO A 259 -56.35 27.17 2.99
N LEU A 260 -56.60 26.76 4.22
CA LEU A 260 -57.33 25.54 4.52
C LEU A 260 -58.80 25.78 4.17
N VAL A 261 -59.24 25.20 3.06
CA VAL A 261 -60.62 25.30 2.60
C VAL A 261 -61.39 24.05 2.98
N ASN A 262 -62.45 24.21 3.78
CA ASN A 262 -63.35 23.10 4.13
C ASN A 262 -64.42 22.97 3.04
N LYS A 263 -64.49 21.79 2.41
CA LYS A 263 -65.45 21.47 1.34
C LYS A 263 -66.61 20.57 1.80
N ASP A 264 -66.65 20.19 3.07
CA ASP A 264 -67.59 19.21 3.62
C ASP A 264 -69.04 19.71 3.47
N GLN A 265 -69.29 20.98 3.74
CA GLN A 265 -70.63 21.58 3.58
C GLN A 265 -71.09 21.50 2.12
N LEU A 266 -70.21 21.81 1.16
CA LEU A 266 -70.53 21.71 -0.26
C LEU A 266 -70.77 20.26 -0.69
N GLN A 267 -70.01 19.31 -0.14
CA GLN A 267 -70.24 17.87 -0.38
C GLN A 267 -71.61 17.42 0.13
N GLU A 268 -72.02 17.86 1.33
CA GLU A 268 -73.32 17.49 1.91
C GLU A 268 -74.49 18.07 1.11
N VAL A 269 -74.40 19.34 0.68
CA VAL A 269 -75.44 19.96 -0.16
C VAL A 269 -75.51 19.28 -1.53
N VAL A 270 -74.38 18.89 -2.13
CA VAL A 270 -74.34 18.07 -3.36
C VAL A 270 -75.03 16.72 -3.17
N LYS A 271 -74.86 16.08 -2.02
CA LYS A 271 -75.55 14.82 -1.70
C LYS A 271 -77.05 15.03 -1.54
N ARG A 272 -77.47 16.07 -0.81
CA ARG A 272 -78.89 16.44 -0.67
C ARG A 272 -79.53 16.66 -2.04
N ALA A 273 -78.92 17.47 -2.90
CA ALA A 273 -79.39 17.75 -4.25
C ALA A 273 -79.60 16.49 -5.11
N GLN A 274 -78.79 15.46 -4.93
CA GLN A 274 -78.92 14.19 -5.67
C GLN A 274 -80.04 13.29 -5.15
N GLN A 275 -80.55 13.55 -3.95
CA GLN A 275 -81.58 12.75 -3.29
C GLN A 275 -82.95 13.42 -3.30
N VAL A 276 -83.07 14.63 -3.86
CA VAL A 276 -84.34 15.33 -3.91
C VAL A 276 -85.30 14.63 -4.86
N THR A 277 -86.46 14.22 -4.34
CA THR A 277 -87.57 13.62 -5.11
C THR A 277 -88.79 14.54 -5.03
N PRO A 278 -89.64 14.59 -6.07
CA PRO A 278 -90.86 15.38 -6.02
C PRO A 278 -91.82 14.82 -4.97
N SER A 279 -92.67 15.69 -4.43
CA SER A 279 -93.76 15.28 -3.54
C SER A 279 -94.70 14.30 -4.26
N GLU A 280 -95.38 13.46 -3.48
CA GLU A 280 -96.29 12.45 -4.02
C GLU A 280 -97.32 13.08 -4.98
N GLY A 281 -97.48 12.48 -6.16
CA GLY A 281 -98.36 12.97 -7.21
C GLY A 281 -97.88 14.19 -8.01
N HIS A 282 -96.66 14.70 -7.75
CA HIS A 282 -96.09 15.85 -8.44
C HIS A 282 -94.85 15.45 -9.25
N GLN A 283 -94.49 16.30 -10.21
CA GLN A 283 -93.25 16.20 -10.99
C GLN A 283 -92.59 17.57 -11.00
N PHE A 284 -91.26 17.59 -10.96
CA PHE A 284 -90.53 18.84 -11.14
C PHE A 284 -90.70 19.37 -12.56
N THR A 285 -90.83 20.68 -12.68
CA THR A 285 -90.83 21.34 -13.99
C THR A 285 -89.48 21.17 -14.70
N ALA A 286 -89.49 21.18 -16.02
CA ALA A 286 -88.26 21.12 -16.81
C ALA A 286 -87.29 22.28 -16.48
N SER A 287 -87.84 23.46 -16.18
CA SER A 287 -87.03 24.64 -15.81
C SER A 287 -86.35 24.45 -14.46
N SER A 288 -87.07 24.02 -13.43
CA SER A 288 -86.52 23.85 -12.08
C SER A 288 -85.46 22.73 -12.03
N LEU A 289 -85.65 21.65 -12.78
CA LEU A 289 -84.64 20.61 -12.96
C LEU A 289 -83.38 21.10 -13.68
N GLN A 290 -83.54 21.95 -14.70
CA GLN A 290 -82.41 22.50 -15.44
C GLN A 290 -81.55 23.39 -14.54
N ASP A 291 -82.17 24.22 -13.70
CA ASP A 291 -81.47 25.07 -12.73
C ASP A 291 -80.72 24.24 -11.68
N LEU A 292 -81.35 23.18 -11.15
CA LEU A 292 -80.70 22.23 -10.23
C LEU A 292 -79.49 21.54 -10.88
N GLN A 293 -79.63 21.06 -12.12
CA GLN A 293 -78.54 20.40 -12.84
C GLN A 293 -77.35 21.35 -13.06
N LYS A 294 -77.62 22.60 -13.43
CA LYS A 294 -76.60 23.64 -13.61
C LYS A 294 -75.86 23.93 -12.30
N ALA A 295 -76.59 24.11 -11.19
CA ALA A 295 -76.00 24.34 -9.88
C ALA A 295 -75.21 23.12 -9.37
N LEU A 296 -75.71 21.90 -9.59
CA LEU A 296 -75.01 20.66 -9.27
C LEU A 296 -73.68 20.53 -10.02
N LEU A 297 -73.66 20.90 -11.29
CA LEU A 297 -72.44 20.89 -12.09
C LEU A 297 -71.43 21.92 -11.57
N ALA A 298 -71.87 23.15 -11.28
CA ALA A 298 -71.03 24.20 -10.70
C ALA A 298 -70.42 23.76 -9.36
N ALA A 299 -71.24 23.22 -8.45
CA ALA A 299 -70.80 22.69 -7.17
C ALA A 299 -69.78 21.55 -7.31
N LYS A 300 -70.02 20.58 -8.20
CA LYS A 300 -69.08 19.49 -8.49
C LYS A 300 -67.76 20.01 -9.06
N ASN A 301 -67.78 21.05 -9.89
CA ASN A 301 -66.58 21.67 -10.43
C ASN A 301 -65.78 22.37 -9.33
N THR A 302 -66.44 23.11 -8.43
CA THR A 302 -65.80 23.73 -7.25
C THR A 302 -65.18 22.70 -6.30
N LEU A 303 -65.84 21.55 -6.09
CA LEU A 303 -65.30 20.45 -5.30
C LEU A 303 -63.99 19.90 -5.90
N LYS A 304 -63.93 19.74 -7.21
CA LYS A 304 -62.74 19.24 -7.93
C LYS A 304 -61.64 20.30 -8.11
N ASN A 305 -61.96 21.58 -8.01
CA ASN A 305 -61.00 22.66 -8.22
C ASN A 305 -60.03 22.78 -7.03
N PRO A 306 -58.73 22.48 -7.21
CA PRO A 306 -57.73 22.61 -6.13
C PRO A 306 -57.46 24.06 -5.74
N ALA A 307 -57.81 25.03 -6.59
CA ALA A 307 -57.70 26.46 -6.35
C ALA A 307 -59.01 27.09 -5.84
N ALA A 308 -60.03 26.29 -5.51
CA ALA A 308 -61.27 26.81 -4.93
C ALA A 308 -60.96 27.49 -3.60
N ASN A 309 -61.30 28.78 -3.49
CA ASN A 309 -61.20 29.52 -2.25
C ASN A 309 -62.51 29.43 -1.44
N GLN A 310 -62.48 29.93 -0.21
CA GLN A 310 -63.62 29.89 0.70
C GLN A 310 -64.88 30.53 0.10
N LYS A 311 -64.74 31.68 -0.56
CA LYS A 311 -65.86 32.39 -1.20
C LYS A 311 -66.50 31.58 -2.33
N MET A 312 -65.69 30.94 -3.19
CA MET A 312 -66.21 30.07 -4.25
C MET A 312 -66.98 28.87 -3.69
N ILE A 313 -66.56 28.34 -2.54
CA ILE A 313 -67.24 27.24 -1.88
C ILE A 313 -68.58 27.73 -1.31
N GLU A 314 -68.59 28.87 -0.63
CA GLU A 314 -69.81 29.50 -0.09
C GLU A 314 -70.81 29.86 -1.18
N GLU A 315 -70.36 30.44 -2.29
CA GLU A 315 -71.21 30.76 -3.46
C GLU A 315 -71.81 29.48 -4.06
N ALA A 316 -71.01 28.43 -4.25
CA ALA A 316 -71.50 27.16 -4.77
C ALA A 316 -72.50 26.47 -3.81
N VAL A 317 -72.30 26.59 -2.50
CA VAL A 317 -73.26 26.12 -1.48
C VAL A 317 -74.58 26.89 -1.60
N ALA A 318 -74.51 28.21 -1.69
CA ALA A 318 -75.69 29.07 -1.75
C ALA A 318 -76.50 28.86 -3.05
N GLU A 319 -75.82 28.82 -4.20
CA GLU A 319 -76.46 28.56 -5.50
C GLU A 319 -77.15 27.19 -5.53
N LEU A 320 -76.47 26.14 -5.05
CA LEU A 320 -77.05 24.81 -5.04
C LEU A 320 -78.21 24.69 -4.05
N THR A 321 -78.11 25.33 -2.88
CA THR A 321 -79.20 25.37 -1.91
C THR A 321 -80.43 26.08 -2.48
N SER A 322 -80.23 27.25 -3.11
CA SER A 322 -81.32 27.99 -3.77
C SER A 322 -81.98 27.17 -4.89
N ALA A 323 -81.19 26.44 -5.69
CA ALA A 323 -81.73 25.57 -6.72
C ALA A 323 -82.53 24.38 -6.17
N ILE A 324 -82.12 23.82 -5.01
CA ILE A 324 -82.91 22.80 -4.29
C ILE A 324 -84.23 23.40 -3.80
N ASP A 325 -84.19 24.58 -3.18
CA ASP A 325 -85.36 25.21 -2.57
C ASP A 325 -86.35 25.78 -3.61
N GLY A 326 -85.86 26.09 -4.82
CA GLY A 326 -86.65 26.57 -5.96
C GLY A 326 -87.29 25.47 -6.81
N LEU A 327 -87.19 24.20 -6.41
CA LEU A 327 -87.84 23.09 -7.12
C LEU A 327 -89.37 23.19 -7.02
N GLN A 328 -89.99 23.45 -8.16
CA GLN A 328 -91.44 23.44 -8.41
C GLN A 328 -91.82 22.24 -9.26
#